data_AF-A0A2V7HK53-F1
#
_entry.id   AF-A0A2V7HK53-F1
#
_cell.length_a   1.000
_cell.length_b   1.000
_cell.length_c   1.000
_cell.angle_alpha   90.00
_cell.angle_beta   90.00
_cell.angle_gamma   90.00
#
_symmetry.space_group_name_H-M   'P 1'
#
loop_
_entity.id
_entity.type
_entity.pdbx_description
1 polymer ?
#
loop_
_entity_poly.entity_id
_entity_poly.type
_entity_poly.pdbx_seq_one_letter_code
_entity_poly.pdbx_strand_id
1 'polypeptide(L)' 'ESFDQAGLAREFVKWDYELRNFVQLETVVDRALAITTAEPQGPVYLTLPREVLSEAQESFEYSATSRAPK' A
#
# COMPACT_ATOMS: atom_id res chain seq x y z
N GLU A 1 -21.75 -0.77 1.53
CA GLU A 1 -20.37 -1.29 1.49
C GLU A 1 -20.25 -2.15 0.25
N SER A 2 -19.39 -1.75 -0.70
CA SER A 2 -19.23 -2.46 -1.97
C SER A 2 -18.28 -3.62 -1.71
N PHE A 3 -18.84 -4.83 -1.68
CA PHE A 3 -18.20 -6.05 -1.18
C PHE A 3 -17.11 -6.62 -2.10
N ASP A 4 -16.66 -5.89 -3.13
CA ASP A 4 -15.62 -6.38 -4.04
C ASP A 4 -14.97 -5.29 -4.93
N GLN A 5 -14.56 -4.13 -4.39
CA GLN A 5 -13.81 -3.16 -5.22
C GLN A 5 -12.51 -3.73 -5.80
N ALA A 6 -11.89 -4.70 -5.13
CA ALA A 6 -10.63 -5.31 -5.55
C ALA A 6 -10.79 -6.31 -6.71
N GLY A 7 -11.92 -7.03 -6.85
CA GLY A 7 -12.05 -8.06 -7.88
C GLY A 7 -12.14 -7.51 -9.31
N LEU A 8 -12.62 -6.29 -9.49
CA LEU A 8 -12.64 -5.61 -10.80
C LEU A 8 -11.25 -5.13 -11.24
N ALA A 9 -10.35 -4.87 -10.28
CA ALA A 9 -9.00 -4.38 -10.54
C ALA A 9 -7.95 -5.50 -10.64
N ARG A 10 -8.21 -6.69 -10.09
CA ARG A 10 -7.25 -7.81 -10.01
C ARG A 10 -6.70 -8.29 -11.35
N GLU A 11 -7.45 -8.16 -12.44
CA GLU A 11 -6.97 -8.53 -13.78
C GLU A 11 -6.09 -7.43 -14.42
N PHE A 12 -6.09 -6.22 -13.86
CA PHE A 12 -5.41 -5.05 -14.41
C PHE A 12 -4.22 -4.58 -13.58
N VAL A 13 -4.01 -5.13 -12.38
CA VAL A 13 -2.93 -4.75 -11.48
C VAL A 13 -1.97 -5.91 -11.25
N LYS A 14 -0.68 -5.58 -11.17
CA LYS A 14 0.40 -6.54 -10.89
C LYS A 14 0.33 -7.07 -9.46
N TRP A 15 -0.25 -6.30 -8.56
CA TRP A 15 -0.38 -6.64 -7.16
C TRP A 15 -1.52 -5.88 -6.51
N ASP A 16 -2.38 -6.59 -5.77
CA ASP A 16 -3.36 -6.03 -4.86
C ASP A 16 -3.04 -6.39 -3.40
N TYR A 17 -3.22 -5.44 -2.49
CA TYR A 17 -3.07 -5.69 -1.06
C TYR A 17 -3.94 -4.78 -0.21
N GLU A 18 -4.49 -5.32 0.87
CA GLU A 18 -5.22 -4.57 1.88
C GLU A 18 -4.38 -4.46 3.16
N LEU A 19 -4.20 -3.23 3.63
CA LEU A 19 -3.46 -2.95 4.86
C LEU A 19 -4.20 -3.53 6.07
N ARG A 20 -3.50 -4.35 6.87
CA ARG A 20 -4.08 -5.06 8.02
C ARG A 20 -3.78 -4.42 9.38
N ASN A 21 -2.74 -3.59 9.48
CA ASN A 21 -2.35 -2.87 10.69
C ASN A 21 -1.53 -1.64 10.30
N PHE A 22 -1.59 -0.59 11.12
CA PHE A 22 -0.86 0.65 10.84
C PHE A 22 0.66 0.48 10.81
N VAL A 23 1.21 -0.39 11.67
CA VAL A 23 2.66 -0.62 11.82
C VAL A 23 3.33 -1.06 10.51
N GLN A 24 2.59 -1.76 9.64
CA GLN A 24 3.10 -2.23 8.36
C GLN A 24 2.98 -1.22 7.22
N LEU A 25 2.37 -0.04 7.45
CA LEU A 25 2.06 0.93 6.39
C LEU A 25 3.30 1.27 5.54
N GLU A 26 4.42 1.65 6.16
CA GLU A 26 5.64 2.01 5.44
C GLU A 26 6.17 0.84 4.60
N THR A 27 6.21 -0.36 5.17
CA THR A 27 6.71 -1.57 4.48
C THR A 27 5.81 -1.94 3.29
N VAL A 28 4.51 -1.81 3.46
CA VAL A 28 3.51 -2.11 2.41
C VAL A 28 3.63 -1.12 1.26
N VAL A 29 3.80 0.17 1.56
CA VAL A 29 3.98 1.21 0.55
C VAL A 29 5.32 1.05 -0.20
N ASP A 30 6.41 0.78 0.51
CA ASP A 30 7.73 0.53 -0.10
C ASP A 30 7.68 -0.66 -1.07
N ARG A 31 7.04 -1.75 -0.63
CA ARG A 31 6.82 -2.93 -1.48
C ARG A 31 5.95 -2.62 -2.69
N ALA A 32 4.90 -1.81 -2.53
CA ALA A 32 4.03 -1.41 -3.64
C ALA A 32 4.84 -0.69 -4.72
N LEU A 33 5.66 0.28 -4.33
CA LEU A 33 6.52 1.05 -5.21
C LEU A 33 7.54 0.14 -5.92
N ALA A 34 8.21 -0.75 -5.18
CA ALA A 34 9.16 -1.69 -5.74
C ALA A 34 8.51 -2.61 -6.81
N ILE A 35 7.28 -3.08 -6.56
CA ILE A 35 6.54 -3.93 -7.51
C ILE A 35 6.15 -3.14 -8.76
N THR A 36 5.73 -1.88 -8.61
CA THR A 36 5.38 -1.00 -9.74
C THR A 36 6.55 -0.82 -10.69
N THR A 37 7.77 -0.67 -10.18
CA THR A 37 8.97 -0.42 -11.00
C THR A 37 9.64 -1.69 -11.53
N ALA A 38 9.39 -2.85 -10.91
CA ALA A 38 9.95 -4.12 -11.35
C ALA A 38 9.40 -4.54 -12.72
N GLU A 39 10.20 -5.21 -13.56
CA GLU A 39 9.75 -5.66 -14.89
C GLU A 39 8.88 -6.94 -14.82
N PRO A 40 7.82 -7.06 -15.67
CA PRO A 40 7.22 -5.96 -16.44
C PRO A 40 6.59 -4.94 -15.50
N GLN A 41 6.80 -3.65 -15.80
CA GLN A 41 6.24 -2.55 -15.01
C GLN A 41 4.72 -2.58 -15.11
N GLY A 42 4.05 -2.25 -14.00
CA GLY A 42 2.60 -2.33 -13.96
C GLY A 42 2.00 -1.65 -12.73
N PRO A 43 0.70 -1.32 -12.79
CA PRO A 43 0.01 -0.69 -11.68
C PRO A 43 -0.17 -1.66 -10.51
N VAL A 44 -0.30 -1.11 -9.30
CA VAL A 44 -0.60 -1.84 -8.07
C VAL A 44 -1.82 -1.21 -7.39
N TYR A 45 -2.56 -2.00 -6.63
CA TYR A 45 -3.73 -1.56 -5.90
C TYR A 45 -3.54 -1.75 -4.40
N LEU A 46 -3.72 -0.68 -3.62
CA LEU A 46 -3.66 -0.72 -2.17
C LEU A 46 -5.01 -0.31 -1.58
N THR A 47 -5.64 -1.21 -0.83
CA THR A 47 -6.76 -0.86 0.04
C THR A 47 -6.21 -0.40 1.38
N LEU A 48 -6.53 0.83 1.78
CA LEU A 48 -6.14 1.38 3.07
C LEU A 48 -7.39 1.62 3.92
N PRO A 49 -7.79 0.67 4.79
CA PRO A 49 -8.99 0.81 5.60
C PRO A 49 -8.87 2.00 6.56
N ARG A 50 -9.94 2.81 6.63
CA ARG A 50 -9.95 4.01 7.47
C ARG A 50 -9.73 3.67 8.95
N GLU A 51 -10.29 2.57 9.44
CA GLU A 51 -10.07 2.12 10.81
C GLU A 51 -8.61 1.82 11.11
N VAL A 52 -7.91 1.14 10.20
CA VAL A 52 -6.48 0.83 10.32
C VAL A 52 -5.65 2.11 10.27
N LEU A 53 -5.98 3.04 9.37
CA LEU A 53 -5.32 4.34 9.29
C LEU A 53 -5.59 5.25 10.51
N SER A 54 -6.66 4.98 11.26
CA SER A 54 -7.08 5.79 12.42
C SER A 54 -6.64 5.16 13.75
N GLU A 55 -5.88 4.06 13.74
CA GLU A 55 -5.36 3.44 14.96
C GLU A 55 -4.49 4.41 15.75
N ALA A 56 -4.64 4.44 17.08
CA ALA A 56 -3.85 5.31 17.94
C ALA A 56 -2.36 4.97 17.83
N GLN A 57 -1.54 5.96 17.49
CA GLN A 57 -0.09 5.84 17.40
C GLN A 57 0.56 6.66 18.50
N GLU A 58 1.53 6.08 19.22
CA GLU A 58 2.33 6.81 20.20
C GLU A 58 3.24 7.86 19.53
N SER A 59 3.67 7.59 18.29
CA SER A 59 4.50 8.48 17.50
C SER A 59 4.19 8.35 16.01
N PHE A 60 4.11 9.47 15.30
CA PHE A 60 4.02 9.52 13.84
C PHE A 60 5.18 10.37 13.32
N GLU A 61 6.14 9.73 12.65
CA GLU A 61 7.25 10.41 12.00
C GLU A 61 7.03 10.44 10.48
N TYR A 62 6.92 11.65 9.92
CA TYR A 62 6.84 11.85 8.48
C TYR A 62 8.16 12.40 7.96
N SER A 63 8.74 11.73 6.94
CA SER A 63 9.88 12.25 6.20
C SER A 63 9.50 12.49 4.75
N ALA A 64 9.72 13.71 4.27
CA ALA A 64 9.42 14.09 2.89
C ALA A 64 10.40 13.48 1.87
N THR A 65 11.53 12.90 2.32
CA THR A 65 12.54 12.32 1.44
C THR A 65 12.34 10.81 1.35
N SER A 66 12.14 10.28 0.13
CA SER A 66 12.04 8.83 -0.10
C SER A 66 13.22 8.11 0.55
N ARG A 67 12.93 7.15 1.45
CA ARG A 67 13.92 6.29 2.11
C ARG A 67 14.48 5.19 1.19
N ALA A 68 14.15 5.22 -0.11
CA ALA A 68 14.66 4.28 -1.09
C ALA A 68 16.20 4.34 -1.12
N PRO A 69 16.91 3.20 -1.02
CA PRO A 69 18.34 3.17 -1.23
C PRO A 69 18.65 3.63 -2.66
N LYS A 70 19.67 4.49 -2.80
CA LYS A 70 20.22 4.89 -4.11
C LYS A 70 20.70 3.69 -4.92
#